data_AF-A0A7S1I775-F1
#
_entry.id   AF-A0A7S1I775-F1
#
_cell.length_a   1.000
_cell.length_b   1.000
_cell.length_c   1.000
_cell.angle_alpha   90.00
_cell.angle_beta   90.00
_cell.angle_gamma   90.00
#
_symmetry.space_group_name_H-M   'P 1'
#
loop_
_entity.id
_entity.type
_entity.pdbx_description
1 polymer ?
#
loop_
_entity_poly.entity_id
_entity_poly.type
_entity_poly.pdbx_seq_one_letter_code
_entity_poly.pdbx_strand_id
1 'polypeptide(L)'
;FFFGSFLRRPMFTGLVQAVGLAQYAPDRWRLRVECPGYFRDVHLGDSITINGACMTVVEWGDDWACFDVMEESRGKTNLKDHMRHQPTKVNLEKSLKVGDLLGGHMVSGHIDGTTTILDTKSKDDSSRDIFIDLALFRDPRVMYKGSVGLDGCSLTVAEVAPDRTWFRVSLIPHTLEVTILGESWVPGYLVNIEFDHQQNPQASSWSPPPAAPPAAAPPTADSTLPPAPLPDEHFMYQAIAAGEAGRYTAPPNPWVGCVVAKGGQVLGVGYHKKAGLPHAEPSAFADAIARGCSA
;
A
#
# COMPACT_ATOMS: atom_id res chain seq x y z
N PHE A 1 -6.66 -12.57 37.40
CA PHE A 1 -6.67 -11.19 36.88
C PHE A 1 -5.51 -11.02 35.89
N PHE A 2 -5.71 -11.40 34.62
CA PHE A 2 -4.78 -11.07 33.54
C PHE A 2 -5.45 -9.98 32.70
N PHE A 3 -5.29 -8.74 33.14
CA PHE A 3 -5.67 -7.56 32.38
C PHE A 3 -4.39 -7.00 31.75
N GLY A 4 -4.43 -6.76 30.43
CA GLY A 4 -3.55 -5.78 29.77
C GLY A 4 -2.17 -6.28 29.31
N SER A 5 -2.14 -7.14 28.28
CA SER A 5 -0.99 -7.26 27.38
C SER A 5 -1.41 -6.90 25.95
N PHE A 6 -1.95 -5.69 25.77
CA PHE A 6 -1.74 -4.97 24.51
C PHE A 6 -0.30 -4.42 24.55
N LEU A 7 0.67 -5.34 24.60
CA LEU A 7 2.08 -5.03 24.37
C LEU A 7 2.14 -4.40 22.97
N ARG A 8 2.70 -3.19 22.89
CA ARG A 8 2.90 -2.44 21.64
C ARG A 8 3.53 -3.37 20.60
N ARG A 9 2.73 -3.84 19.65
CA ARG A 9 3.28 -4.54 18.49
C ARG A 9 4.07 -3.51 17.68
N PRO A 10 5.34 -3.77 17.33
CA PRO A 10 6.04 -2.91 16.40
C PRO A 10 5.25 -2.86 15.10
N MET A 11 5.17 -1.67 14.50
CA MET A 11 4.50 -1.43 13.23
C MET A 11 5.49 -0.80 12.27
N PHE A 12 5.35 -1.14 11.00
CA PHE A 12 6.16 -0.66 9.89
C PHE A 12 5.22 -0.21 8.75
N THR A 13 5.80 0.44 7.75
CA THR A 13 5.07 0.96 6.58
C THR A 13 5.39 0.21 5.30
N GLY A 14 6.46 -0.59 5.32
CA GLY A 14 7.04 -1.18 4.13
C GLY A 14 7.77 -0.15 3.26
N LEU A 15 8.17 0.98 3.82
CA LEU A 15 9.04 1.95 3.16
C LEU A 15 10.47 1.70 3.62
N VAL A 16 11.22 0.99 2.79
CA VAL A 16 12.63 0.68 3.05
C VAL A 16 13.42 1.98 3.22
N GLN A 17 14.14 2.06 4.34
CA GLN A 17 14.90 3.23 4.74
C GLN A 17 16.38 3.11 4.36
N ALA A 18 16.90 1.88 4.27
CA ALA A 18 18.27 1.62 3.89
C ALA A 18 18.47 0.19 3.35
N VAL A 19 19.60 0.00 2.67
CA VAL A 19 20.13 -1.33 2.32
C VAL A 19 21.39 -1.57 3.15
N GLY A 20 21.41 -2.68 3.89
CA GLY A 20 22.56 -3.11 4.70
C GLY A 20 23.21 -4.39 4.15
N LEU A 21 24.35 -4.76 4.72
CA LEU A 21 25.02 -6.04 4.47
C LEU A 21 24.84 -6.96 5.69
N ALA A 22 24.14 -8.07 5.50
CA ALA A 22 23.85 -9.04 6.55
C ALA A 22 24.74 -10.28 6.43
N GLN A 23 25.26 -10.76 7.56
CA GLN A 23 26.01 -12.01 7.64
C GLN A 23 25.77 -12.70 8.99
N TYR A 24 25.63 -14.02 8.97
CA TYR A 24 25.56 -14.79 10.22
C TYR A 24 26.93 -14.97 10.85
N ALA A 25 26.98 -14.90 12.18
CA ALA A 25 28.14 -15.34 12.95
C ALA A 25 28.39 -16.86 12.73
N PRO A 26 29.66 -17.31 12.66
CA PRO A 26 29.98 -18.72 12.38
C PRO A 26 29.40 -19.72 13.39
N ASP A 27 29.36 -19.35 14.67
CA ASP A 27 29.07 -20.23 15.81
C ASP A 27 27.67 -20.04 16.42
N ARG A 28 26.89 -19.07 15.93
CA ARG A 28 25.57 -18.71 16.49
C ARG A 28 24.56 -18.39 15.39
N TRP A 29 23.27 -18.36 15.74
CA TRP A 29 22.20 -17.79 14.89
C TRP A 29 22.06 -16.29 15.12
N ARG A 30 23.21 -15.61 15.19
CA ARG A 30 23.28 -14.15 15.35
C ARG A 30 23.57 -13.54 13.99
N LEU A 31 22.64 -12.73 13.51
CA LEU A 31 22.77 -11.99 12.26
C LEU A 31 23.36 -10.62 12.58
N ARG A 32 24.52 -10.31 12.02
CA ARG A 32 25.12 -8.98 12.05
C ARG A 32 24.74 -8.27 10.75
N VAL A 33 24.26 -7.03 10.86
CA VAL A 33 23.95 -6.17 9.73
C VAL A 33 24.78 -4.91 9.81
N GLU A 34 25.49 -4.59 8.73
CA GLU A 34 26.29 -3.37 8.59
C GLU A 34 25.57 -2.39 7.67
N CYS A 35 25.41 -1.15 8.13
CA CYS A 35 24.80 -0.05 7.39
C CYS A 35 25.28 1.29 8.01
N PRO A 36 26.28 1.95 7.41
CA PRO A 36 26.90 3.13 7.99
C PRO A 36 25.92 4.25 8.35
N GLY A 37 25.99 4.75 9.58
CA GLY A 37 25.16 5.82 10.12
C GLY A 37 23.69 5.46 10.39
N TYR A 38 23.21 4.31 9.93
CA TYR A 38 21.81 3.93 10.03
C TYR A 38 21.39 3.60 11.48
N PHE A 39 22.30 3.11 12.32
CA PHE A 39 21.97 2.58 13.65
C PHE A 39 22.24 3.57 14.80
N ARG A 40 22.58 4.83 14.51
CA ARG A 40 22.96 5.85 15.51
C ARG A 40 21.89 6.16 16.57
N ASP A 41 20.61 6.05 16.22
CA ASP A 41 19.47 6.33 17.12
C ASP A 41 18.72 5.05 17.54
N VAL A 42 19.36 3.90 17.40
CA VAL A 42 18.84 2.58 17.79
C VAL A 42 19.26 2.25 19.22
N HIS A 43 18.42 1.52 19.94
CA HIS A 43 18.65 1.06 21.29
C HIS A 43 18.39 -0.44 21.42
N LEU A 44 18.89 -1.03 22.52
CA LEU A 44 18.58 -2.41 22.89
C LEU A 44 17.05 -2.61 22.93
N GLY A 45 16.56 -3.65 22.26
CA GLY A 45 15.13 -3.97 22.22
C GLY A 45 14.33 -3.26 21.13
N ASP A 46 14.94 -2.34 20.38
CA ASP A 46 14.27 -1.73 19.22
C ASP A 46 13.97 -2.78 18.14
N SER A 47 12.86 -2.56 17.44
CA SER A 47 12.41 -3.44 16.35
C SER A 47 12.79 -2.85 14.99
N ILE A 48 13.45 -3.66 14.16
CA ILE A 48 13.88 -3.32 12.80
C ILE A 48 13.51 -4.49 11.90
N THR A 49 12.90 -4.25 10.75
CA THR A 49 12.72 -5.30 9.75
C THR A 49 14.00 -5.52 8.95
N ILE A 50 14.28 -6.78 8.67
CA ILE A 50 15.34 -7.22 7.74
C ILE A 50 14.66 -8.04 6.65
N ASN A 51 14.63 -7.51 5.42
CA ASN A 51 13.79 -8.03 4.34
C ASN A 51 12.34 -8.24 4.79
N GLY A 52 11.79 -7.28 5.55
CA GLY A 52 10.45 -7.35 6.12
C GLY A 52 10.34 -8.17 7.40
N ALA A 53 11.25 -9.08 7.72
CA ALA A 53 11.17 -9.87 8.94
C ALA A 53 11.53 -9.01 10.17
N CYS A 54 10.59 -8.82 11.10
CA CYS A 54 10.80 -8.03 12.30
C CYS A 54 11.82 -8.72 13.23
N MET A 55 12.89 -7.99 13.56
CA MET A 55 13.97 -8.45 14.43
C MET A 55 14.19 -7.48 15.58
N THR A 56 14.61 -8.03 16.72
CA THR A 56 14.94 -7.24 17.93
C THR A 56 16.44 -7.04 18.02
N VAL A 57 16.85 -5.78 18.19
CA VAL A 57 18.26 -5.41 18.36
C VAL A 57 18.77 -5.96 19.69
N VAL A 58 19.86 -6.72 19.66
CA VAL A 58 20.52 -7.29 20.85
C VAL A 58 21.89 -6.67 21.14
N GLU A 59 22.51 -6.05 20.14
CA GLU A 59 23.82 -5.40 20.23
C GLU A 59 23.94 -4.42 19.04
N TRP A 60 24.59 -3.26 19.19
CA TRP A 60 24.73 -2.31 18.08
C TRP A 60 25.92 -1.36 18.28
N GLY A 61 26.28 -0.69 17.20
CA GLY A 61 27.07 0.53 17.16
C GLY A 61 26.50 1.46 16.08
N ASP A 62 27.18 2.56 15.78
CA ASP A 62 26.65 3.57 14.83
C ASP A 62 26.41 3.03 13.41
N ASP A 63 27.24 2.07 13.00
CA ASP A 63 27.29 1.54 11.62
C ASP A 63 26.83 0.08 11.52
N TRP A 64 26.41 -0.54 12.62
CA TRP A 64 26.02 -1.95 12.63
C TRP A 64 25.05 -2.30 13.76
N ALA A 65 24.27 -3.36 13.58
CA ALA A 65 23.48 -3.99 14.64
C ALA A 65 23.50 -5.51 14.53
N CYS A 66 23.31 -6.19 15.65
CA CYS A 66 23.15 -7.64 15.73
C CYS A 66 21.73 -8.00 16.20
N PHE A 67 21.26 -9.13 15.68
CA PHE A 67 19.94 -9.67 15.93
C PHE A 67 20.07 -11.18 16.18
N ASP A 68 19.40 -11.69 17.20
CA ASP A 68 19.30 -13.13 17.40
C ASP A 68 18.11 -13.66 16.59
N VAL A 69 18.38 -14.56 15.63
CA VAL A 69 17.37 -15.08 14.72
C VAL A 69 16.86 -16.43 15.23
N MET A 70 15.57 -16.49 15.55
CA MET A 70 14.92 -17.72 15.98
C MET A 70 14.80 -18.72 14.83
N GLU A 71 14.74 -20.00 15.18
CA GLU A 71 14.58 -21.08 14.19
C GLU A 71 13.32 -20.93 13.32
N GLU A 72 12.21 -20.46 13.91
CA GLU A 72 10.98 -20.19 13.18
C GLU A 72 11.18 -19.15 12.07
N SER A 73 11.77 -17.99 12.40
CA SER A 73 12.05 -16.93 11.42
C SER A 73 13.01 -17.41 10.34
N ARG A 74 14.05 -18.17 10.70
CA ARG A 74 14.98 -18.76 9.73
C ARG A 74 14.30 -19.75 8.78
N GLY A 75 13.35 -20.54 9.28
CA GLY A 75 12.60 -21.50 8.49
C GLY A 75 11.59 -20.85 7.53
N LYS A 76 10.97 -19.75 7.94
CA LYS A 76 9.88 -19.08 7.20
C LYS A 76 10.32 -17.92 6.31
N THR A 77 11.56 -17.44 6.43
CA THR A 77 12.08 -16.29 5.67
C THR A 77 13.24 -16.68 4.75
N ASN A 78 13.68 -15.74 3.93
CA ASN A 78 14.87 -15.83 3.10
C ASN A 78 16.16 -15.53 3.89
N LEU A 79 16.09 -15.31 5.21
CA LEU A 79 17.23 -15.21 6.11
C LEU A 79 17.83 -16.60 6.42
N LYS A 80 18.00 -17.42 5.38
CA LYS A 80 18.44 -18.82 5.46
C LYS A 80 19.96 -18.90 5.55
N ASP A 81 20.43 -20.14 5.65
CA ASP A 81 21.85 -20.46 5.89
C ASP A 81 22.82 -19.94 4.82
N HIS A 82 22.34 -19.52 3.63
CA HIS A 82 23.22 -18.96 2.60
C HIS A 82 23.99 -17.71 3.07
N MET A 83 23.42 -16.93 3.98
CA MET A 83 24.08 -15.75 4.59
C MET A 83 25.20 -16.14 5.58
N ARG A 84 25.44 -17.44 5.83
CA ARG A 84 26.63 -17.91 6.57
C ARG A 84 27.89 -17.86 5.72
N HIS A 85 27.76 -17.98 4.40
CA HIS A 85 28.91 -18.15 3.50
C HIS A 85 29.44 -16.82 2.99
N GLN A 86 28.58 -15.81 2.84
CA GLN A 86 28.96 -14.49 2.36
C GLN A 86 27.99 -13.40 2.86
N PRO A 87 28.47 -12.15 3.04
CA PRO A 87 27.60 -11.01 3.27
C PRO A 87 26.58 -10.85 2.15
N THR A 88 25.33 -10.58 2.50
CA THR A 88 24.21 -10.45 1.56
C THR A 88 23.50 -9.12 1.78
N LYS A 89 23.14 -8.42 0.69
CA LYS A 89 22.36 -7.18 0.80
C LYS A 89 20.96 -7.47 1.33
N VAL A 90 20.48 -6.62 2.25
CA VAL A 90 19.13 -6.73 2.84
C VAL A 90 18.48 -5.35 2.95
N ASN A 91 17.16 -5.30 2.79
CA ASN A 91 16.34 -4.12 3.07
C ASN A 91 16.16 -3.93 4.57
N LEU A 92 16.19 -2.68 5.03
CA LEU A 92 16.02 -2.30 6.43
C LEU A 92 14.93 -1.23 6.61
N GLU A 93 14.10 -1.39 7.63
CA GLU A 93 13.15 -0.36 8.10
C GLU A 93 13.02 -0.41 9.62
N LYS A 94 13.18 0.73 10.30
CA LYS A 94 12.92 0.84 11.75
C LYS A 94 11.42 0.87 12.01
N SER A 95 11.02 0.36 13.18
CA SER A 95 9.63 0.47 13.63
C SER A 95 9.21 1.93 13.82
N LEU A 96 7.95 2.20 13.52
CA LEU A 96 7.36 3.53 13.61
C LEU A 96 7.35 4.04 15.05
N LYS A 97 7.74 5.31 15.20
CA LYS A 97 7.55 6.09 16.42
C LYS A 97 6.19 6.79 16.37
N VAL A 98 5.67 7.18 17.53
CA VAL A 98 4.41 7.94 17.60
C VAL A 98 4.61 9.28 16.90
N GLY A 99 3.78 9.53 15.89
CA GLY A 99 3.84 10.75 15.07
C GLY A 99 4.48 10.57 13.69
N ASP A 100 5.04 9.39 13.39
CA ASP A 100 5.57 9.09 12.06
C ASP A 100 4.44 8.99 11.01
N LEU A 101 4.78 9.34 9.76
CA LEU A 101 3.85 9.27 8.64
C LEU A 101 3.68 7.82 8.14
N LEU A 102 2.44 7.44 7.86
CA LEU A 102 2.11 6.17 7.20
C LEU A 102 2.11 6.38 5.68
N GLY A 103 3.26 6.17 5.04
CA GLY A 103 3.41 6.37 3.59
C GLY A 103 3.19 5.12 2.71
N GLY A 104 3.23 3.92 3.31
CA GLY A 104 2.90 2.66 2.65
C GLY A 104 1.59 2.06 3.17
N HIS A 105 1.57 0.75 3.41
CA HIS A 105 0.48 0.07 4.13
C HIS A 105 0.99 -0.42 5.50
N MET A 106 0.09 -0.88 6.36
CA MET A 106 0.51 -1.44 7.64
C MET A 106 1.23 -2.77 7.43
N VAL A 107 2.52 -2.80 7.75
CA VAL A 107 3.38 -3.99 7.72
C VAL A 107 3.69 -4.36 9.17
N SER A 108 3.45 -5.61 9.53
CA SER A 108 3.72 -6.14 10.88
C SER A 108 5.15 -6.66 11.03
N GLY A 109 5.75 -7.07 9.91
CA GLY A 109 7.03 -7.75 9.85
C GLY A 109 6.97 -9.23 10.25
N HIS A 110 5.77 -9.81 10.27
CA HIS A 110 5.56 -11.25 10.41
C HIS A 110 5.40 -11.88 9.03
N ILE A 111 6.50 -12.43 8.52
CA ILE A 111 6.53 -13.07 7.20
C ILE A 111 5.65 -14.32 7.19
N ASP A 112 4.68 -14.37 6.28
CA ASP A 112 3.79 -15.53 6.07
C ASP A 112 4.55 -16.70 5.44
N GLY A 113 5.55 -16.40 4.61
CA GLY A 113 6.47 -17.38 4.07
C GLY A 113 7.43 -16.80 3.03
N THR A 114 8.04 -17.69 2.25
CA THR A 114 8.87 -17.31 1.10
C THR A 114 8.22 -17.71 -0.21
N THR A 115 8.37 -16.87 -1.23
CA THR A 115 7.99 -17.16 -2.61
C THR A 115 9.15 -16.85 -3.56
N THR A 116 9.00 -17.15 -4.85
CA THR A 116 10.03 -16.93 -5.86
C THR A 116 9.62 -15.92 -6.92
N ILE A 117 10.61 -15.18 -7.44
CA ILE A 117 10.44 -14.40 -8.67
C ILE A 117 10.39 -15.36 -9.86
N LEU A 118 9.35 -15.26 -10.66
CA LEU A 118 9.17 -16.07 -11.88
C LEU A 118 9.82 -15.41 -13.09
N ASP A 119 9.59 -14.12 -13.27
CA ASP A 119 10.07 -13.36 -14.43
C ASP A 119 10.20 -11.87 -14.12
N THR A 120 11.04 -11.17 -14.88
CA THR A 120 11.24 -9.72 -14.78
C THR A 120 11.22 -9.10 -16.18
N LYS A 121 10.38 -8.09 -16.40
CA LYS A 121 10.26 -7.42 -17.69
C LYS A 121 10.44 -5.92 -17.56
N SER A 122 11.39 -5.36 -18.28
CA SER A 122 11.50 -3.91 -18.42
C SER A 122 10.34 -3.40 -19.27
N LYS A 123 9.63 -2.38 -18.77
CA LYS A 123 8.48 -1.78 -19.47
C LYS A 123 8.87 -0.54 -20.26
N ASP A 124 9.83 0.21 -19.73
CA ASP A 124 10.50 1.37 -20.33
C ASP A 124 11.97 1.39 -19.84
N ASP A 125 12.72 2.46 -20.09
CA ASP A 125 14.12 2.62 -19.67
C ASP A 125 14.33 2.61 -18.15
N SER A 126 13.25 2.64 -17.35
CA SER A 126 13.32 2.97 -15.92
C SER A 126 12.40 2.13 -15.02
N SER A 127 11.27 1.62 -15.50
CA SER A 127 10.31 0.83 -14.73
C SER A 127 10.39 -0.67 -15.05
N ARG A 128 10.14 -1.50 -14.04
CA ARG A 128 10.26 -2.97 -14.15
C ARG A 128 9.03 -3.67 -13.60
N ASP A 129 8.47 -4.55 -14.41
CA ASP A 129 7.43 -5.48 -13.99
C ASP A 129 8.06 -6.75 -13.45
N ILE A 130 7.57 -7.21 -12.31
CA ILE A 130 8.03 -8.43 -11.64
C ILE A 130 6.86 -9.38 -11.51
N PHE A 131 7.04 -10.60 -12.00
CA PHE A 131 6.08 -11.69 -11.87
C PHE A 131 6.53 -12.60 -10.72
N ILE A 132 5.65 -12.81 -9.74
CA ILE A 132 5.94 -13.54 -8.51
C ILE A 132 5.05 -14.76 -8.40
N ASP A 133 5.61 -15.89 -7.96
CA ASP A 133 4.88 -17.12 -7.70
C ASP A 133 3.90 -16.92 -6.54
N LEU A 134 2.68 -17.43 -6.71
CA LEU A 134 1.64 -17.48 -5.69
C LEU A 134 1.05 -18.88 -5.56
N ALA A 135 1.50 -19.86 -6.35
CA ALA A 135 0.88 -21.18 -6.46
C ALA A 135 0.82 -21.93 -5.13
N LEU A 136 1.81 -21.74 -4.26
CA LEU A 136 1.84 -22.34 -2.91
C LEU A 136 0.81 -21.74 -1.95
N PHE A 137 0.50 -20.45 -2.09
CA PHE A 137 -0.37 -19.74 -1.16
C PHE A 137 -1.80 -19.63 -1.68
N ARG A 138 -1.95 -19.25 -2.96
CA ARG A 138 -3.22 -18.83 -3.59
C ARG A 138 -4.05 -17.90 -2.71
N ASP A 139 -3.36 -17.07 -1.91
CA ASP A 139 -3.97 -16.39 -0.78
C ASP A 139 -4.98 -15.35 -1.28
N PRO A 140 -6.20 -15.32 -0.71
CA PRO A 140 -7.24 -14.43 -1.18
C PRO A 140 -6.95 -12.94 -1.01
N ARG A 141 -6.02 -12.58 -0.12
CA ARG A 141 -5.59 -11.19 0.14
C ARG A 141 -4.72 -10.62 -0.97
N VAL A 142 -4.13 -11.43 -1.86
CA VAL A 142 -3.46 -10.91 -3.05
C VAL A 142 -4.51 -10.60 -4.12
N MET A 143 -4.85 -9.32 -4.27
CA MET A 143 -5.87 -8.83 -5.19
C MET A 143 -5.39 -7.62 -5.99
N TYR A 144 -5.96 -7.43 -7.18
CA TYR A 144 -5.65 -6.28 -8.03
C TYR A 144 -5.87 -4.96 -7.28
N LYS A 145 -4.86 -4.07 -7.33
CA LYS A 145 -4.77 -2.80 -6.57
C LYS A 145 -4.73 -2.96 -5.04
N GLY A 146 -4.60 -4.18 -4.53
CA GLY A 146 -4.27 -4.43 -3.13
C GLY A 146 -2.79 -4.17 -2.84
N SER A 147 -2.46 -4.10 -1.57
CA SER A 147 -1.09 -4.02 -1.04
C SER A 147 -0.53 -5.40 -0.71
N VAL A 148 0.79 -5.53 -0.81
CA VAL A 148 1.53 -6.72 -0.37
C VAL A 148 2.92 -6.30 0.10
N GLY A 149 3.42 -6.94 1.16
CA GLY A 149 4.79 -6.80 1.63
C GLY A 149 5.71 -7.81 0.94
N LEU A 150 6.74 -7.33 0.22
CA LEU A 150 7.75 -8.19 -0.40
C LEU A 150 9.15 -7.72 -0.02
N ASP A 151 9.93 -8.56 0.67
CA ASP A 151 11.21 -8.20 1.29
C ASP A 151 11.15 -6.88 2.09
N GLY A 152 10.01 -6.65 2.76
CA GLY A 152 9.76 -5.42 3.52
C GLY A 152 9.38 -4.21 2.68
N CYS A 153 9.22 -4.34 1.36
CA CYS A 153 8.66 -3.29 0.51
C CYS A 153 7.14 -3.39 0.44
N SER A 154 6.45 -2.30 0.74
CA SER A 154 5.03 -2.12 0.50
C SER A 154 4.78 -1.86 -0.98
N LEU A 155 4.20 -2.83 -1.69
CA LEU A 155 3.97 -2.76 -3.13
C LEU A 155 2.49 -2.90 -3.47
N THR A 156 2.09 -2.31 -4.59
CA THR A 156 0.73 -2.45 -5.15
C THR A 156 0.71 -3.59 -6.15
N VAL A 157 -0.23 -4.52 -5.98
CA VAL A 157 -0.48 -5.61 -6.91
C VAL A 157 -1.08 -5.05 -8.20
N ALA A 158 -0.35 -5.16 -9.29
CA ALA A 158 -0.72 -4.66 -10.60
C ALA A 158 -1.55 -5.67 -11.41
N GLU A 159 -1.45 -6.96 -11.10
CA GLU A 159 -2.19 -8.03 -11.77
C GLU A 159 -2.17 -9.30 -10.93
N VAL A 160 -3.21 -10.13 -11.05
CA VAL A 160 -3.27 -11.48 -10.46
C VAL A 160 -3.73 -12.44 -11.52
N ALA A 161 -3.05 -13.59 -11.65
CA ALA A 161 -3.44 -14.64 -12.58
C ALA A 161 -4.88 -15.12 -12.30
N PRO A 162 -5.67 -15.47 -13.33
CA PRO A 162 -7.02 -16.01 -13.13
C PRO A 162 -7.07 -17.27 -12.26
N ASP A 163 -6.04 -18.12 -12.34
CA ASP A 163 -5.88 -19.33 -11.54
C ASP A 163 -5.12 -19.10 -10.21
N ARG A 164 -4.74 -17.84 -9.94
CA ARG A 164 -4.00 -17.35 -8.77
C ARG A 164 -2.67 -18.06 -8.53
N THR A 165 -2.04 -18.54 -9.60
CA THR A 165 -0.70 -19.14 -9.53
C THR A 165 0.42 -18.11 -9.52
N TRP A 166 0.16 -16.88 -9.95
CA TRP A 166 1.11 -15.78 -9.91
C TRP A 166 0.41 -14.42 -9.76
N PHE A 167 1.19 -13.41 -9.40
CA PHE A 167 0.78 -12.01 -9.43
C PHE A 167 1.93 -11.13 -9.93
N ARG A 168 1.59 -9.91 -10.34
CA ARG A 168 2.56 -8.92 -10.85
C ARG A 168 2.57 -7.68 -9.98
N VAL A 169 3.75 -7.12 -9.76
CA VAL A 169 3.95 -5.75 -9.25
C VAL A 169 4.74 -4.95 -10.27
N SER A 170 4.57 -3.64 -10.27
CA SER A 170 5.34 -2.71 -11.09
C SER A 170 6.20 -1.84 -10.19
N LEU A 171 7.51 -1.87 -10.41
CA LEU A 171 8.49 -1.13 -9.63
C LEU A 171 8.89 0.16 -10.35
N ILE A 172 8.85 1.27 -9.61
CA ILE A 172 9.29 2.58 -10.07
C ILE A 172 10.83 2.71 -9.93
N PRO A 173 11.46 3.63 -10.68
CA PRO A 173 12.93 3.78 -10.68
C PRO A 173 13.50 4.01 -9.29
N HIS A 174 12.85 4.87 -8.50
CA HIS A 174 13.29 5.18 -7.14
C HIS A 174 13.32 3.92 -6.24
N THR A 175 12.30 3.07 -6.29
CA THR A 175 12.27 1.81 -5.52
C THR A 175 13.37 0.85 -5.96
N LEU A 176 13.65 0.77 -7.26
CA LEU A 176 14.73 -0.07 -7.79
C LEU A 176 16.11 0.41 -7.30
N GLU A 177 16.29 1.73 -7.15
CA GLU A 177 17.53 2.35 -6.71
C GLU A 177 17.79 2.17 -5.20
N VAL A 178 16.77 2.40 -4.37
CA VAL A 178 16.96 2.49 -2.90
C VAL A 178 16.76 1.17 -2.16
N THR A 179 16.46 0.08 -2.88
CA THR A 179 16.18 -1.23 -2.29
C THR A 179 16.94 -2.35 -3.00
N ILE A 180 16.99 -3.54 -2.40
CA ILE A 180 17.66 -4.70 -3.03
C ILE A 180 16.96 -5.19 -4.31
N LEU A 181 15.72 -4.75 -4.55
CA LEU A 181 14.85 -5.23 -5.63
C LEU A 181 15.44 -4.97 -7.01
N GLY A 182 16.17 -3.86 -7.20
CA GLY A 182 16.74 -3.50 -8.50
C GLY A 182 17.83 -4.46 -8.99
N GLU A 183 18.69 -4.91 -8.09
CA GLU A 183 19.84 -5.77 -8.41
C GLU A 183 19.58 -7.26 -8.13
N SER A 184 18.85 -7.57 -7.06
CA SER A 184 18.76 -8.95 -6.55
C SER A 184 17.60 -9.75 -7.17
N TRP A 185 16.51 -9.09 -7.54
CA TRP A 185 15.33 -9.77 -8.06
C TRP A 185 15.52 -10.17 -9.52
N VAL A 186 15.91 -11.42 -9.71
CA VAL A 186 15.99 -12.14 -10.98
C VAL A 186 15.16 -13.43 -10.88
N PRO A 187 14.79 -14.07 -12.01
CA PRO A 187 14.08 -15.35 -11.97
C PRO A 187 14.75 -16.38 -11.03
N GLY A 188 13.96 -17.00 -10.16
CA GLY A 188 14.40 -17.93 -9.13
C GLY A 188 14.81 -17.29 -7.79
N TYR A 189 14.91 -15.96 -7.70
CA TYR A 189 15.22 -15.29 -6.45
C TYR A 189 14.14 -15.53 -5.38
N LEU A 190 14.56 -15.81 -4.15
CA LEU A 190 13.67 -16.14 -3.02
C LEU A 190 13.33 -14.88 -2.19
N VAL A 191 12.06 -14.55 -2.10
CA VAL A 191 11.52 -13.32 -1.52
C VAL A 191 10.67 -13.64 -0.29
N ASN A 192 10.77 -12.82 0.75
CA ASN A 192 9.83 -12.84 1.87
C ASN A 192 8.51 -12.22 1.45
N ILE A 193 7.39 -12.88 1.74
CA ILE A 193 6.05 -12.36 1.49
C ILE A 193 5.28 -12.18 2.80
N GLU A 194 4.67 -11.01 2.95
CA GLU A 194 3.70 -10.69 3.99
C GLU A 194 2.41 -10.21 3.33
N PHE A 195 1.31 -10.87 3.65
CA PHE A 195 -0.02 -10.50 3.18
C PHE A 195 -0.59 -9.39 4.05
N ASP A 196 -1.23 -8.42 3.42
CA ASP A 196 -1.92 -7.37 4.16
C ASP A 196 -3.10 -7.94 4.95
N HIS A 197 -2.96 -7.98 6.27
CA HIS A 197 -3.98 -8.49 7.19
C HIS A 197 -5.17 -7.53 7.35
N GLN A 198 -5.08 -6.30 6.85
CA GLN A 198 -6.20 -5.35 6.84
C GLN A 198 -7.09 -5.51 5.61
N GLN A 199 -6.59 -6.18 4.55
CA GLN A 199 -7.40 -6.46 3.37
C GLN A 199 -8.49 -7.47 3.69
N ASN A 200 -9.71 -7.13 3.30
CA ASN A 200 -10.86 -8.01 3.38
C ASN A 200 -11.11 -8.64 1.99
N PRO A 201 -10.75 -9.91 1.76
CA PRO A 201 -10.95 -10.53 0.45
C PRO A 201 -12.43 -10.64 0.05
N GLN A 202 -13.34 -10.67 1.02
CA GLN A 202 -14.79 -10.69 0.77
C GLN A 202 -15.34 -9.33 0.33
N ALA A 203 -14.60 -8.23 0.54
CA ALA A 203 -14.99 -6.93 0.02
C ALA A 203 -14.83 -6.84 -1.51
N SER A 204 -14.03 -7.72 -2.12
CA SER A 204 -13.89 -7.82 -3.58
C SER A 204 -15.12 -8.41 -4.29
N SER A 205 -16.00 -9.11 -3.56
CA SER A 205 -17.28 -9.63 -4.05
C SER A 205 -18.48 -8.74 -3.68
N TRP A 206 -18.32 -7.42 -3.77
CA TRP A 206 -19.43 -6.50 -3.55
C TRP A 206 -20.57 -6.79 -4.54
N SER A 207 -21.67 -7.34 -4.03
CA SER A 207 -22.97 -7.31 -4.70
C SER A 207 -23.70 -6.04 -4.25
N PRO A 208 -24.33 -5.28 -5.16
CA PRO A 208 -25.07 -4.10 -4.75
C PRO A 208 -26.16 -4.50 -3.74
N PRO A 209 -26.40 -3.69 -2.68
CA PRO A 209 -27.53 -3.93 -1.81
C PRO A 209 -28.83 -3.89 -2.63
N PRO A 210 -29.86 -4.70 -2.29
CA PRO A 210 -31.15 -4.57 -2.93
C PRO A 210 -31.64 -3.12 -2.79
N ALA A 211 -32.22 -2.59 -3.87
CA ALA A 211 -32.67 -1.21 -3.95
C ALA A 211 -33.43 -0.82 -2.68
N ALA A 212 -32.99 0.25 -2.02
CA ALA A 212 -33.67 0.77 -0.85
C ALA A 212 -35.13 1.07 -1.22
N PRO A 213 -36.11 0.71 -0.36
CA PRO A 213 -37.49 1.14 -0.57
C PRO A 213 -37.54 2.67 -0.65
N PRO A 214 -38.45 3.24 -1.47
CA PRO A 214 -38.52 4.68 -1.66
C PRO A 214 -38.65 5.40 -0.32
N ALA A 215 -37.79 6.39 -0.09
CA ALA A 215 -37.76 7.17 1.14
C ALA A 215 -39.13 7.83 1.38
N ALA A 216 -39.66 7.66 2.59
CA ALA A 216 -40.82 8.41 3.04
C ALA A 216 -40.53 9.92 3.00
N ALA A 217 -41.52 10.71 2.59
CA ALA A 217 -41.35 12.15 2.40
C ALA A 217 -40.90 12.82 3.71
N PRO A 218 -39.93 13.76 3.67
CA PRO A 218 -39.47 14.45 4.86
C PRO A 218 -40.57 15.41 5.39
N PRO A 219 -40.66 15.60 6.73
CA PRO A 219 -41.61 16.54 7.30
C PRO A 219 -41.22 17.98 6.94
N THR A 220 -42.22 18.80 6.63
CA THR A 220 -42.05 20.22 6.27
C THR A 220 -41.65 21.03 7.50
N ALA A 221 -40.49 21.67 7.44
CA ALA A 221 -40.08 22.69 8.39
C ALA A 221 -39.99 24.06 7.68
N ASP A 222 -40.77 24.98 8.21
CA ASP A 222 -40.78 26.42 7.94
C ASP A 222 -39.52 27.07 8.55
N SER A 223 -38.77 27.87 7.79
CA SER A 223 -38.00 29.00 8.34
C SER A 223 -37.50 29.95 7.25
N THR A 224 -37.61 31.23 7.56
CA THR A 224 -37.57 32.40 6.68
C THR A 224 -36.25 33.17 6.75
N LEU A 225 -35.12 32.54 6.38
CA LEU A 225 -33.85 33.25 6.16
C LEU A 225 -33.19 32.77 4.87
N PRO A 226 -32.64 33.67 4.02
CA PRO A 226 -31.86 33.24 2.87
C PRO A 226 -30.57 32.56 3.37
N PRO A 227 -30.21 31.40 2.83
CA PRO A 227 -29.04 30.64 3.29
C PRO A 227 -27.75 31.42 3.03
N ALA A 228 -26.81 31.33 3.97
CA ALA A 228 -25.46 31.82 3.80
C ALA A 228 -24.80 31.14 2.57
N PRO A 229 -23.91 31.83 1.83
CA PRO A 229 -23.21 31.23 0.70
C PRO A 229 -22.44 29.99 1.16
N LEU A 230 -22.57 28.91 0.41
CA LEU A 230 -21.96 27.62 0.75
C LEU A 230 -20.42 27.75 0.77
N PRO A 231 -19.74 27.20 1.79
CA PRO A 231 -18.27 27.18 1.84
C PRO A 231 -17.70 26.30 0.72
N ASP A 232 -16.48 26.59 0.27
CA ASP A 232 -15.82 25.87 -0.83
C ASP A 232 -15.76 24.35 -0.64
N GLU A 233 -15.64 23.92 0.61
CA GLU A 233 -15.68 22.51 1.02
C GLU A 233 -16.97 21.81 0.60
N HIS A 234 -18.10 22.51 0.62
CA HIS A 234 -19.39 21.97 0.18
C HIS A 234 -19.41 21.68 -1.32
N PHE A 235 -18.83 22.56 -2.14
CA PHE A 235 -18.70 22.32 -3.58
C PHE A 235 -17.75 21.15 -3.86
N MET A 236 -16.68 21.03 -3.07
CA MET A 236 -15.75 19.90 -3.17
C MET A 236 -16.45 18.56 -2.85
N TYR A 237 -17.22 18.50 -1.75
CA TYR A 237 -17.99 17.30 -1.41
C TYR A 237 -19.00 16.94 -2.50
N GLN A 238 -19.68 17.92 -3.10
CA GLN A 238 -20.58 17.66 -4.21
C GLN A 238 -19.86 17.19 -5.47
N ALA A 239 -18.67 17.70 -5.78
CA ALA A 239 -17.87 17.25 -6.90
C ALA A 239 -17.40 15.79 -6.70
N ILE A 240 -16.99 15.42 -5.49
CA ILE A 240 -16.65 14.03 -5.14
C ILE A 240 -17.88 13.13 -5.29
N ALA A 241 -19.01 13.53 -4.73
CA ALA A 241 -20.26 12.77 -4.80
C ALA A 241 -20.74 12.57 -6.27
N ALA A 242 -20.57 13.58 -7.12
CA ALA A 242 -20.87 13.47 -8.55
C ALA A 242 -19.90 12.52 -9.26
N GLY A 243 -18.60 12.57 -8.92
CA GLY A 243 -17.58 11.69 -9.48
C GLY A 243 -17.83 10.20 -9.22
N GLU A 244 -18.41 9.86 -8.07
CA GLU A 244 -18.79 8.47 -7.73
C GLU A 244 -19.77 7.87 -8.75
N ALA A 245 -20.61 8.67 -9.41
CA ALA A 245 -21.53 8.19 -10.45
C ALA A 245 -20.79 7.65 -11.70
N GLY A 246 -19.52 8.04 -11.90
CA GLY A 246 -18.66 7.57 -12.99
C GLY A 246 -17.75 6.39 -12.63
N ARG A 247 -17.75 5.94 -11.36
CA ARG A 247 -16.76 5.00 -10.81
C ARG A 247 -16.57 3.71 -11.61
N TYR A 248 -17.65 3.21 -12.21
CA TYR A 248 -17.65 1.93 -12.93
C TYR A 248 -17.71 2.06 -14.45
N THR A 249 -17.86 3.28 -14.96
CA THR A 249 -18.07 3.55 -16.39
C THR A 249 -16.99 4.42 -17.01
N ALA A 250 -16.38 5.31 -16.22
CA ALA A 250 -15.28 6.18 -16.64
C ALA A 250 -13.93 5.47 -16.88
N PRO A 251 -13.56 4.35 -16.18
CA PRO A 251 -12.27 3.70 -16.41
C PRO A 251 -12.05 3.31 -17.89
N PRO A 252 -10.85 3.55 -18.46
CA PRO A 252 -9.58 3.86 -17.77
C PRO A 252 -9.38 5.33 -17.37
N ASN A 253 -10.31 6.24 -17.69
CA ASN A 253 -10.20 7.64 -17.31
C ASN A 253 -10.45 7.81 -15.79
N PRO A 254 -9.82 8.81 -15.12
CA PRO A 254 -10.11 9.14 -13.73
C PRO A 254 -11.60 9.46 -13.55
N TRP A 255 -12.22 8.92 -12.49
CA TRP A 255 -13.61 9.23 -12.13
C TRP A 255 -13.66 10.55 -11.35
N VAL A 256 -13.73 11.64 -12.09
CA VAL A 256 -13.81 13.00 -11.53
C VAL A 256 -15.24 13.53 -11.69
N GLY A 257 -15.69 14.29 -10.69
CA GLY A 257 -16.86 15.15 -10.80
C GLY A 257 -16.46 16.63 -10.80
N CYS A 258 -17.36 17.48 -11.27
CA CYS A 258 -17.15 18.92 -11.40
C CYS A 258 -18.41 19.65 -10.95
N VAL A 259 -18.22 20.77 -10.27
CA VAL A 259 -19.29 21.68 -9.84
C VAL A 259 -18.97 23.07 -10.39
N VAL A 260 -19.91 23.67 -11.11
CA VAL A 260 -19.88 25.08 -11.50
C VAL A 260 -20.64 25.85 -10.43
N ALA A 261 -20.01 26.80 -9.76
CA ALA A 261 -20.62 27.59 -8.70
C ALA A 261 -20.40 29.10 -8.90
N LYS A 262 -21.37 29.92 -8.46
CA LYS A 262 -21.28 31.39 -8.43
C LYS A 262 -22.03 31.93 -7.23
N GLY A 263 -21.41 32.84 -6.49
CA GLY A 263 -22.06 33.51 -5.34
C GLY A 263 -22.51 32.55 -4.23
N GLY A 264 -21.78 31.45 -4.02
CA GLY A 264 -22.15 30.45 -3.01
C GLY A 264 -23.28 29.50 -3.43
N GLN A 265 -23.68 29.51 -4.71
CA GLN A 265 -24.69 28.61 -5.26
C GLN A 265 -24.12 27.71 -6.34
N VAL A 266 -24.62 26.48 -6.39
CA VAL A 266 -24.31 25.50 -7.42
C VAL A 266 -25.13 25.81 -8.67
N LEU A 267 -24.44 26.17 -9.74
CA LEU A 267 -25.05 26.42 -11.03
C LEU A 267 -25.20 25.14 -11.83
N GLY A 268 -24.25 24.20 -11.75
CA GLY A 268 -24.33 22.92 -12.46
C GLY A 268 -23.35 21.89 -11.92
N VAL A 269 -23.66 20.61 -12.14
CA VAL A 269 -22.88 19.46 -11.67
C VAL A 269 -22.68 18.47 -12.81
N GLY A 270 -21.46 17.96 -12.95
CA GLY A 270 -21.09 17.03 -13.99
C GLY A 270 -20.13 15.96 -13.50
N TYR A 271 -20.07 14.85 -14.25
CA TYR A 271 -19.13 13.77 -14.00
C TYR A 271 -18.76 13.07 -15.31
N HIS A 272 -17.65 12.35 -15.30
CA HIS A 272 -17.22 11.57 -16.46
C HIS A 272 -18.10 10.34 -16.63
N LYS A 273 -18.96 10.33 -17.66
CA LYS A 273 -19.98 9.29 -17.85
C LYS A 273 -19.44 7.96 -18.36
N LYS A 274 -18.49 7.98 -19.30
CA LYS A 274 -17.91 6.77 -19.89
C LYS A 274 -16.54 7.07 -20.48
N ALA A 275 -15.64 6.09 -20.50
CA ALA A 275 -14.38 6.18 -21.24
C ALA A 275 -14.59 6.66 -22.70
N GLY A 276 -13.83 7.69 -23.10
CA GLY A 276 -13.88 8.29 -24.44
C GLY A 276 -14.97 9.35 -24.63
N LEU A 277 -15.76 9.67 -23.61
CA LEU A 277 -16.71 10.79 -23.61
C LEU A 277 -16.07 12.06 -23.02
N PRO A 278 -16.73 13.23 -23.15
CA PRO A 278 -16.26 14.46 -22.51
C PRO A 278 -16.06 14.29 -20.99
N HIS A 279 -15.05 14.99 -20.47
CA HIS A 279 -14.73 15.04 -19.04
C HIS A 279 -15.85 15.75 -18.23
N ALA A 280 -15.68 15.86 -16.92
CA ALA A 280 -16.73 16.31 -16.00
C ALA A 280 -17.14 17.78 -16.22
N GLU A 281 -16.22 18.63 -16.66
CA GLU A 281 -16.39 20.08 -16.81
C GLU A 281 -17.40 20.43 -17.92
N PRO A 282 -17.29 19.87 -19.16
CA PRO A 282 -18.32 20.03 -20.18
C PRO A 282 -19.72 19.60 -19.71
N SER A 283 -19.80 18.54 -18.92
CA SER A 283 -21.08 18.04 -18.39
C SER A 283 -21.67 18.98 -17.34
N ALA A 284 -20.83 19.54 -16.47
CA ALA A 284 -21.26 20.50 -15.45
C ALA A 284 -21.71 21.83 -16.07
N PHE A 285 -21.04 22.26 -17.15
CA PHE A 285 -21.44 23.46 -17.90
C PHE A 285 -22.76 23.25 -18.65
N ALA A 286 -22.95 22.08 -19.26
CA ALA A 286 -24.22 21.72 -19.89
C ALA A 286 -25.38 21.66 -18.88
N ASP A 287 -25.15 21.12 -17.68
CA ASP A 287 -26.13 21.11 -16.59
C ASP A 287 -26.46 22.54 -16.11
N ALA A 288 -25.46 23.42 -16.03
CA ALA A 288 -25.68 24.82 -15.68
C ALA A 288 -26.55 25.56 -16.70
N ILE A 289 -26.30 25.34 -18.00
CA ILE A 289 -27.13 25.89 -19.08
C ILE A 289 -28.55 25.31 -19.02
N ALA A 290 -28.70 24.01 -18.79
CA ALA A 290 -30.01 23.36 -18.65
C ALA A 290 -30.81 23.92 -17.47
N ARG A 291 -30.14 24.41 -16.42
CA ARG A 291 -30.73 25.10 -15.26
C ARG A 291 -30.99 26.59 -15.50
N GLY A 292 -30.81 27.07 -16.72
CA GLY A 292 -31.14 28.45 -17.12
C GLY A 292 -30.01 29.45 -16.90
N CYS A 293 -28.77 29.00 -16.67
CA CYS A 293 -27.61 29.90 -16.61
C CYS A 293 -27.17 30.27 -18.04
N SER A 294 -26.92 31.55 -18.30
CA SER A 294 -26.29 32.00 -19.54
C SER A 294 -24.82 31.59 -19.55
N ALA A 295 -24.33 31.12 -20.71
CA ALA A 295 -22.93 30.78 -20.95
C ALA A 295 -21.98 31.97 -20.72
#